data_AF-A0A932T9L6-F1
#
_entry.id   AF-A0A932T9L6-F1
#
_cell.length_a   1.000
_cell.length_b   1.000
_cell.length_c   1.000
_cell.angle_alpha   90.00
_cell.angle_beta   90.00
_cell.angle_gamma   90.00
#
_symmetry.space_group_name_H-M   'P 1'
#
loop_
_entity.id
_entity.type
_entity.pdbx_description
1 polymer ?
#
loop_
_entity_poly.entity_id
_entity_poly.type
_entity_poly.pdbx_seq_one_letter_code
_entity_poly.pdbx_strand_id
1 'polypeptide(L)'
;QVEGTFRMSFHTFSSGNVQSFGGKYIELKPNKFLKYADKFDDPNLPGEMTTSVWLKKVLVGTEIKILQENIPAAIPAEMCYLGWQESLEKLAKLVEPEIKDV
;
A
#
# COMPACT_ATOMS: atom_id res chain seq x y z
N GLN A 1 -13.89 6.02 -16.03
CA GLN A 1 -14.47 5.58 -14.74
C GLN A 1 -13.50 4.57 -14.15
N VAL A 2 -13.19 4.66 -12.86
CA VAL A 2 -12.27 3.74 -12.18
C VAL A 2 -13.12 2.61 -11.59
N GLU A 3 -13.10 1.42 -12.19
CA GLU A 3 -13.92 0.26 -11.78
C GLU A 3 -13.11 -0.99 -11.45
N GLY A 4 -11.79 -0.85 -11.30
CA GLY A 4 -10.91 -1.97 -10.99
C GLY A 4 -11.05 -2.41 -9.53
N THR A 5 -11.15 -3.71 -9.32
CA THR A 5 -10.99 -4.35 -8.01
C THR A 5 -9.66 -5.09 -7.95
N PHE A 6 -9.15 -5.30 -6.75
CA PHE A 6 -7.96 -6.11 -6.52
C PHE A 6 -8.14 -7.03 -5.31
N ARG A 7 -7.35 -8.10 -5.28
CA ARG A 7 -7.27 -9.03 -4.14
C ARG A 7 -5.84 -9.54 -4.01
N MET A 8 -5.32 -9.57 -2.80
CA MET A 8 -3.94 -9.93 -2.49
C MET A 8 -3.88 -10.72 -1.17
N SER A 9 -2.73 -11.33 -0.91
CA SER A 9 -2.46 -12.02 0.36
C SER A 9 -1.00 -11.85 0.77
N PHE A 10 -0.75 -11.55 2.04
CA PHE A 10 0.58 -11.63 2.64
C PHE A 10 0.82 -13.01 3.20
N HIS A 11 2.03 -13.54 2.94
CA HIS A 11 2.48 -14.85 3.40
C HIS A 11 3.69 -14.67 4.31
N THR A 12 3.59 -15.13 5.55
CA THR A 12 4.71 -15.15 6.49
C THR A 12 5.46 -16.46 6.32
N PHE A 13 6.61 -16.44 5.63
CA PHE A 13 7.34 -17.67 5.29
C PHE A 13 7.78 -18.51 6.48
N SER A 14 8.12 -17.88 7.61
CA SER A 14 8.59 -18.59 8.81
C SER A 14 7.50 -19.37 9.54
N SER A 15 6.25 -18.91 9.48
CA SER A 15 5.11 -19.50 10.20
C SER A 15 4.06 -20.13 9.29
N GLY A 16 4.11 -19.87 7.99
CA GLY A 16 3.08 -20.26 7.02
C GLY A 16 1.76 -19.48 7.16
N ASN A 17 1.70 -18.44 8.00
CA ASN A 17 0.50 -17.63 8.16
C ASN A 17 0.20 -16.84 6.88
N VAL A 18 -1.08 -16.82 6.47
CA VAL A 18 -1.58 -16.10 5.30
C VAL A 18 -2.67 -15.12 5.73
N GLN A 19 -2.49 -13.84 5.41
CA GLN A 19 -3.51 -12.81 5.60
C GLN A 19 -3.96 -12.26 4.25
N SER A 20 -5.24 -12.42 3.93
CA SER A 20 -5.82 -11.96 2.66
C SER A 20 -6.60 -10.67 2.85
N PHE A 21 -6.57 -9.83 1.81
CA PHE A 21 -7.27 -8.55 1.76
C PHE A 21 -7.60 -8.21 0.30
N GLY A 22 -8.58 -7.33 0.10
CA GLY A 22 -8.99 -6.91 -1.22
C GLY A 22 -9.77 -5.62 -1.19
N GLY A 23 -9.92 -5.03 -2.37
CA GLY A 23 -10.38 -3.66 -2.46
C GLY A 23 -10.76 -3.22 -3.86
N LYS A 24 -11.03 -1.91 -3.96
CA LYS A 24 -11.41 -1.22 -5.20
C LYS A 24 -10.65 0.08 -5.34
N TYR A 25 -10.31 0.43 -6.56
CA TYR A 25 -9.74 1.73 -6.87
C TYR A 25 -10.86 2.79 -6.88
N ILE A 26 -10.67 3.88 -6.15
CA ILE A 26 -11.63 5.00 -6.04
C ILE A 26 -11.24 6.11 -7.01
N GLU A 27 -9.96 6.45 -7.07
CA GLU A 27 -9.45 7.51 -7.94
C GLU A 27 -8.06 7.15 -8.45
N LEU A 28 -7.81 7.38 -9.74
CA LEU A 28 -6.52 7.16 -10.35
C LEU A 28 -6.22 8.32 -11.30
N LYS A 29 -5.18 9.08 -10.97
CA LYS A 29 -4.58 10.11 -11.80
C LYS A 29 -3.14 9.69 -12.10
N PRO A 30 -2.83 9.28 -13.34
CA PRO A 30 -1.51 8.76 -13.69
C PRO A 30 -0.38 9.68 -13.22
N ASN A 31 0.63 9.08 -12.58
CA ASN A 31 1.83 9.75 -12.08
C ASN A 31 1.59 10.87 -11.05
N LYS A 32 0.39 10.95 -10.44
CA LYS A 32 0.02 12.06 -9.55
C LYS A 32 -0.71 11.62 -8.29
N PHE A 33 -1.74 10.79 -8.43
CA PHE A 33 -2.60 10.44 -7.30
C PHE A 33 -3.25 9.08 -7.49
N LEU A 34 -3.30 8.32 -6.41
CA LEU A 34 -4.01 7.06 -6.32
C LEU A 34 -4.81 7.04 -5.01
N LYS A 35 -6.09 6.70 -5.10
CA LYS A 35 -6.93 6.41 -3.93
C LYS A 35 -7.60 5.07 -4.11
N TYR A 36 -7.50 4.22 -3.11
CA TYR A 36 -8.19 2.94 -3.07
C TYR A 36 -8.76 2.67 -1.68
N ALA A 37 -9.81 1.86 -1.65
CA ALA A 37 -10.34 1.29 -0.44
C ALA A 37 -10.04 -0.20 -0.40
N ASP A 38 -9.70 -0.71 0.77
CA ASP A 38 -9.42 -2.12 0.99
C ASP A 38 -9.92 -2.60 2.34
N LYS A 39 -10.11 -3.91 2.46
CA LYS A 39 -10.56 -4.58 3.67
C LYS A 39 -9.86 -5.91 3.83
N PHE A 40 -9.62 -6.31 5.08
CA PHE A 40 -9.19 -7.66 5.39
C PHE A 40 -10.34 -8.66 5.17
N ASP A 41 -10.00 -9.88 4.77
CA ASP A 41 -10.96 -10.98 4.73
C ASP A 41 -11.24 -11.57 6.12
N ASP A 42 -10.38 -11.26 7.11
CA ASP A 42 -10.52 -11.72 8.49
C ASP A 42 -11.73 -11.05 9.17
N PRO A 43 -12.76 -11.82 9.60
CA PRO A 43 -13.93 -11.29 10.29
C PRO A 43 -13.61 -10.53 11.58
N ASN A 44 -12.44 -10.78 12.19
CA ASN A 44 -12.00 -10.11 13.42
C ASN A 44 -11.36 -8.75 13.17
N LEU A 45 -11.09 -8.39 11.90
CA LEU A 45 -10.58 -7.08 11.50
C LEU A 45 -11.60 -6.35 10.60
N PRO A 46 -12.82 -6.08 11.11
CA PRO A 46 -13.84 -5.42 10.32
C PRO A 46 -13.47 -3.96 10.07
N GLY A 47 -13.80 -3.48 8.87
CA GLY A 47 -13.59 -2.10 8.48
C GLY A 47 -13.11 -1.99 7.04
N GLU A 48 -13.54 -0.93 6.35
CA GLU A 48 -12.96 -0.53 5.07
C GLU A 48 -11.93 0.56 5.35
N MET A 49 -10.67 0.27 5.06
CA MET A 49 -9.57 1.22 5.09
C MET A 49 -9.55 2.00 3.78
N THR A 50 -9.05 3.23 3.83
CA THR A 50 -8.83 4.03 2.63
C THR A 50 -7.39 4.50 2.60
N THR A 51 -6.71 4.24 1.49
CA THR A 51 -5.33 4.69 1.30
C THR A 51 -5.28 5.69 0.16
N SER A 52 -4.68 6.85 0.44
CA SER A 52 -4.43 7.91 -0.52
C SER A 52 -2.92 8.08 -0.70
N VAL A 53 -2.45 8.01 -1.95
CA VAL A 53 -1.04 8.13 -2.33
C VAL A 53 -0.89 9.31 -3.27
N TRP A 54 -0.05 10.28 -2.90
CA TRP A 54 0.32 11.42 -3.72
C TRP A 54 1.75 11.23 -4.21
N LEU A 55 1.94 11.48 -5.49
CA LEU A 55 3.24 11.50 -6.15
C LEU A 55 3.49 12.91 -6.69
N LYS A 56 4.64 13.48 -6.33
CA LYS A 56 5.03 14.82 -6.75
C LYS A 56 6.43 14.77 -7.33
N LYS A 57 6.55 15.17 -8.60
CA LYS A 57 7.86 15.35 -9.24
C LYS A 57 8.67 16.41 -8.48
N VAL A 58 9.92 16.08 -8.16
CA VAL A 58 10.91 16.98 -7.57
C VAL A 58 12.20 16.95 -8.40
N LEU A 59 13.19 17.77 -8.06
CA LEU A 59 14.41 17.93 -8.87
C LEU A 59 15.17 16.61 -9.08
N VAL A 60 15.24 15.79 -8.03
CA VAL A 60 16.06 14.56 -7.98
C VAL A 60 15.23 13.28 -7.97
N GLY A 61 13.94 13.34 -8.32
CA GLY A 61 13.07 12.17 -8.32
C GLY A 61 11.59 12.48 -8.05
N THR A 62 10.98 11.66 -7.21
CA THR A 62 9.55 11.78 -6.85
C THR A 62 9.39 11.77 -5.33
N GLU A 63 8.76 12.81 -4.79
CA GLU A 63 8.26 12.83 -3.42
C GLU A 63 6.98 11.98 -3.36
N ILE A 64 6.91 11.07 -2.38
CA ILE A 64 5.74 10.25 -2.10
C ILE A 64 5.15 10.63 -0.74
N LYS A 65 3.82 10.80 -0.70
CA LYS A 65 3.05 10.95 0.54
C LYS A 65 1.94 9.91 0.56
N ILE A 66 1.75 9.28 1.72
CA ILE A 66 0.72 8.25 1.93
C ILE A 66 -0.09 8.62 3.17
N LEU A 67 -1.41 8.52 3.05
CA LEU A 67 -2.35 8.60 4.17
C LEU A 67 -3.21 7.34 4.15
N GLN A 68 -3.20 6.58 5.24
CA GLN A 68 -4.08 5.44 5.45
C GLN A 68 -5.06 5.79 6.56
N GLU A 69 -6.35 5.70 6.26
CA GLU A 69 -7.46 6.10 7.13
C GLU A 69 -8.29 4.87 7.51
N ASN A 70 -9.02 4.98 8.63
CA ASN A 70 -9.95 3.95 9.13
C ASN A 70 -9.29 2.59 9.38
N ILE A 71 -8.02 2.60 9.81
CA ILE A 71 -7.32 1.39 10.26
C ILE A 71 -8.13 0.78 11.43
N PRO A 72 -8.50 -0.51 11.38
CA PRO A 72 -9.23 -1.16 12.47
C PRO A 72 -8.53 -0.97 13.81
N ALA A 73 -9.26 -0.62 14.86
CA ALA A 73 -8.70 -0.33 16.19
C ALA A 73 -7.94 -1.51 16.82
N ALA A 74 -8.18 -2.74 16.33
CA ALA A 74 -7.45 -3.94 16.74
C ALA A 74 -6.00 -3.97 16.21
N ILE A 75 -5.68 -3.16 15.21
CA ILE A 75 -4.34 -3.06 14.61
C ILE A 75 -3.62 -1.86 15.23
N PRO A 76 -2.51 -2.06 15.96
CA PRO A 76 -1.70 -0.97 16.48
C PRO A 76 -1.14 -0.11 15.33
N ALA A 77 -1.26 1.21 15.43
CA ALA A 77 -0.79 2.13 14.39
C ALA A 77 0.72 2.01 14.15
N GLU A 78 1.49 1.73 15.21
CA GLU A 78 2.93 1.52 15.16
C GLU A 78 3.30 0.33 14.26
N MET A 79 2.49 -0.73 14.27
CA MET A 79 2.70 -1.89 13.39
C MET A 79 2.41 -1.55 11.93
N CYS A 80 1.39 -0.70 11.67
CA CYS A 80 1.14 -0.18 10.33
C CYS A 80 2.31 0.69 9.84
N TYR A 81 2.86 1.57 10.69
CA TYR A 81 4.02 2.38 10.34
C TYR A 81 5.23 1.51 10.00
N LEU A 82 5.54 0.50 10.82
CA LEU A 82 6.65 -0.41 10.56
C LEU A 82 6.48 -1.12 9.21
N GLY A 83 5.29 -1.68 8.95
CA GLY A 83 4.98 -2.34 7.68
C GLY A 83 5.14 -1.42 6.46
N TRP A 84 4.69 -0.16 6.56
CA TRP A 84 4.87 0.84 5.51
C TRP A 84 6.34 1.22 5.31
N GLN A 85 7.10 1.42 6.39
CA GLN A 85 8.52 1.74 6.31
C GLN A 85 9.29 0.65 5.57
N GLU A 86 9.13 -0.62 5.97
CA GLU A 86 9.78 -1.74 5.30
C GLU A 86 9.36 -1.88 3.83
N SER A 87 8.10 -1.63 3.52
CA SER A 87 7.58 -1.68 2.15
C SER A 87 8.15 -0.57 1.27
N LEU A 88 8.28 0.65 1.81
CA LEU A 88 8.85 1.79 1.11
C LEU A 88 10.36 1.64 0.89
N GLU A 89 11.09 1.05 1.84
CA GLU A 89 12.50 0.70 1.64
C GLU A 89 12.69 -0.30 0.50
N LYS A 90 11.81 -1.32 0.42
CA LYS A 90 11.82 -2.30 -0.69
C LYS A 90 11.44 -1.63 -2.02
N LEU A 91 10.48 -0.70 -2.01
CA LEU A 91 10.08 0.06 -3.19
C LEU A 91 11.25 0.90 -3.70
N ALA A 92 11.95 1.64 -2.84
CA ALA A 92 13.11 2.44 -3.22
C ALA A 92 14.20 1.57 -3.89
N LYS A 93 14.53 0.42 -3.29
CA LYS A 93 15.47 -0.56 -3.86
C LYS A 93 15.03 -1.11 -5.22
N LEU A 94 13.74 -1.12 -5.52
CA LEU A 94 13.22 -1.59 -6.80
C LEU A 94 13.24 -0.50 -7.88
N VAL A 95 12.92 0.75 -7.52
CA VAL A 95 12.62 1.80 -8.52
C VAL A 95 13.73 2.83 -8.71
N GLU A 96 14.66 2.97 -7.76
CA GLU A 96 15.74 3.95 -7.82
C GLU A 96 17.00 3.50 -8.58
N PRO A 97 17.40 2.20 -8.58
CA PRO A 97 18.59 1.80 -9.33
C PRO A 97 18.43 2.04 -10.84
N GLU A 98 19.36 2.80 -11.42
CA GLU A 98 19.63 2.72 -12.85
C GLU A 98 20.42 1.44 -13.10
N ILE A 99 19.73 0.32 -13.37
CA ILE A 99 20.39 -0.87 -13.92
C ILE A 99 20.79 -0.50 -15.34
N LYS A 100 22.03 -0.03 -15.50
CA LYS A 100 22.65 0.01 -16.82
C LYS A 100 22.84 -1.44 -17.24
N ASP A 101 22.14 -1.84 -18.29
CA ASP A 101 22.42 -3.10 -18.97
C ASP A 101 23.92 -3.11 -19.29
N VAL A 102 24.67 -4.02 -18.66
CA VAL A 102 26.03 -4.34 -19.08
C VAL A 102 25.96 -5.13 -20.37
#